data_AF-A0A915XVB8-F1
#
_entry.id   AF-A0A915XVB8-F1
#
_cell.length_a   1.000
_cell.length_b   1.000
_cell.length_c   1.000
_cell.angle_alpha   90.00
_cell.angle_beta   90.00
_cell.angle_gamma   90.00
#
_symmetry.space_group_name_H-M   'P 1'
#
loop_
_entity.id
_entity.type
_entity.pdbx_description
1 polymer ?
#
loop_
_entity_poly.entity_id
_entity_poly.type
_entity_poly.pdbx_seq_one_letter_code
_entity_poly.pdbx_strand_id
1 'polypeptide(L)'
;MNPKIEEHLWRDFHPNMLVSMQAWLQPQLLPRYAAQIEARIGREQRERYLTIVSLSNREVVTVIELLSPANKRAGSDGRREYLRKREQILQSAVHLVEIDLLLKGERLPTVEPLPAGDYYAFVSRSECRPAVEVYYWRLNEPMPTIPVPLLPDDADALLNLQAVYEEVLARARYDVWLSDS
;
A
#
# COMPACT_ATOMS: atom_id res chain seq x y z
N MET A 1 -12.11 7.63 -1.11
CA MET A 1 -12.40 6.66 -0.03
C MET A 1 -13.35 7.31 0.96
N ASN A 2 -14.34 6.62 1.51
CA ASN A 2 -15.21 7.21 2.54
C ASN A 2 -14.39 7.58 3.81
N PRO A 3 -14.36 8.86 4.26
CA PRO A 3 -13.56 9.30 5.40
C PRO A 3 -13.91 8.61 6.72
N LYS A 4 -15.17 8.15 6.90
CA LYS A 4 -15.58 7.42 8.11
C LYS A 4 -14.81 6.10 8.28
N ILE A 5 -14.30 5.51 7.19
CA ILE A 5 -13.48 4.29 7.25
C ILE A 5 -12.19 4.56 8.02
N GLU A 6 -11.52 5.68 7.73
CA GLU A 6 -10.30 6.09 8.43
C GLU A 6 -10.55 6.28 9.93
N GLU A 7 -11.69 6.85 10.30
CA GLU A 7 -11.99 7.21 11.69
C GLU A 7 -12.42 6.02 12.55
N HIS A 8 -13.21 5.10 12.00
CA HIS A 8 -13.93 4.11 12.80
C HIS A 8 -13.69 2.66 12.39
N LEU A 9 -13.32 2.41 11.13
CA LEU A 9 -13.29 1.06 10.56
C LEU A 9 -11.88 0.62 10.16
N TRP A 10 -10.86 1.48 10.31
CA TRP A 10 -9.52 1.21 9.78
C TRP A 10 -8.91 -0.11 10.22
N ARG A 11 -9.12 -0.50 11.49
CA ARG A 11 -8.58 -1.76 12.04
C ARG A 11 -9.11 -3.01 11.33
N ASP A 12 -10.34 -2.95 10.80
CA ASP A 12 -10.96 -4.03 10.05
C ASP A 12 -10.74 -3.85 8.54
N PHE A 13 -10.85 -2.61 8.04
CA PHE A 13 -10.67 -2.30 6.63
C PHE A 13 -9.25 -2.63 6.13
N HIS A 14 -8.21 -2.25 6.88
CA HIS A 14 -6.81 -2.40 6.48
C HIS A 14 -6.42 -3.85 6.14
N PRO A 15 -6.63 -4.85 7.01
CA PRO A 15 -6.31 -6.24 6.67
C PRO A 15 -7.19 -6.79 5.54
N ASN A 16 -8.47 -6.41 5.46
CA ASN A 16 -9.34 -6.83 4.35
C ASN A 16 -8.86 -6.27 3.01
N MET A 17 -8.38 -5.03 2.98
CA MET A 17 -7.77 -4.42 1.80
C MET A 17 -6.51 -5.18 1.36
N LEU A 18 -5.62 -5.55 2.29
CA LEU A 18 -4.44 -6.37 1.96
C LEU A 18 -4.81 -7.72 1.34
N VAL A 19 -5.82 -8.40 1.90
CA VAL A 19 -6.32 -9.68 1.35
C VAL A 19 -6.91 -9.50 -0.04
N SER A 20 -7.68 -8.45 -0.25
CA SER A 20 -8.30 -8.18 -1.56
C SER A 20 -7.25 -7.79 -2.60
N MET A 21 -6.22 -7.01 -2.24
CA MET A 21 -5.08 -6.70 -3.12
C MET A 21 -4.29 -7.97 -3.48
N GLN A 22 -4.04 -8.86 -2.52
CA GLN A 22 -3.38 -10.15 -2.78
C GLN A 22 -4.18 -10.97 -3.78
N ALA A 23 -5.50 -11.13 -3.57
CA ALA A 23 -6.37 -11.89 -4.45
C ALA A 23 -6.46 -11.28 -5.86
N TRP A 24 -6.40 -9.95 -5.98
CA TRP A 24 -6.38 -9.23 -7.25
C TRP A 24 -5.07 -9.43 -8.03
N LEU A 25 -3.93 -9.40 -7.34
CA LEU A 25 -2.62 -9.51 -7.96
C LEU A 25 -2.26 -10.94 -8.33
N GLN A 26 -2.58 -11.91 -7.47
CA GLN A 26 -2.17 -13.31 -7.65
C GLN A 26 -2.46 -13.92 -9.05
N PRO A 27 -3.63 -13.71 -9.69
CA PRO A 27 -3.89 -14.26 -11.02
C PRO A 27 -3.14 -13.55 -12.16
N GLN A 28 -2.59 -12.36 -11.93
CA GLN A 28 -1.78 -11.63 -12.92
C GLN A 28 -0.30 -12.02 -12.87
N LEU A 29 0.14 -12.65 -11.79
CA LEU A 29 1.52 -13.04 -11.60
C LEU A 29 1.88 -14.27 -12.42
N LEU A 30 3.05 -14.25 -13.05
CA LEU A 30 3.65 -15.44 -13.66
C LEU A 30 3.86 -16.54 -12.59
N PRO A 31 3.87 -17.84 -12.98
CA PRO A 31 4.07 -18.95 -12.03
C PRO A 31 5.35 -18.88 -11.20
N ARG A 32 6.31 -18.04 -11.59
CA ARG A 32 7.55 -17.78 -10.85
C ARG A 32 7.38 -16.83 -9.66
N TYR A 33 6.20 -16.25 -9.45
CA TYR A 33 5.94 -15.34 -8.34
C TYR A 33 4.77 -15.80 -7.46
N ALA A 34 4.78 -15.31 -6.22
CA ALA A 34 3.63 -15.35 -5.34
C ALA A 34 3.42 -14.01 -4.64
N ALA A 35 2.16 -13.62 -4.46
CA ALA A 35 1.79 -12.52 -3.58
C ALA A 35 1.58 -13.07 -2.16
N GLN A 36 2.29 -12.55 -1.17
CA GLN A 36 2.26 -13.05 0.21
C GLN A 36 1.96 -11.94 1.21
N ILE A 37 1.01 -12.18 2.11
CA ILE A 37 0.78 -11.27 3.25
C ILE A 37 1.73 -11.68 4.37
N GLU A 38 2.71 -10.82 4.62
CA GLU A 38 3.64 -10.96 5.72
C GLU A 38 3.18 -10.14 6.92
N ALA A 39 3.70 -10.49 8.09
CA ALA A 39 3.47 -9.72 9.30
C ALA A 39 4.77 -9.47 10.03
N ARG A 40 4.97 -8.22 10.46
CA ARG A 40 6.08 -7.81 11.32
C ARG A 40 5.55 -7.49 12.71
N ILE A 41 6.33 -7.83 13.72
CA ILE A 41 6.06 -7.42 15.11
C ILE A 41 6.83 -6.12 15.32
N GLY A 42 6.14 -4.99 15.29
CA GLY A 42 6.67 -3.69 15.73
C GLY A 42 6.51 -3.52 17.24
N ARG A 43 7.05 -2.43 17.78
CA ARG A 43 6.93 -2.14 19.23
C ARG A 43 5.50 -1.86 19.67
N GLU A 44 4.74 -1.14 18.86
CA GLU A 44 3.37 -0.74 19.20
C GLU A 44 2.32 -1.73 18.69
N GLN A 45 2.59 -2.43 17.58
CA GLN A 45 1.60 -3.26 16.92
C GLN A 45 2.21 -4.27 15.93
N ARG A 46 1.44 -5.32 15.62
CA ARG A 46 1.73 -6.24 14.51
C ARG A 46 1.22 -5.60 13.21
N GLU A 47 2.13 -5.26 12.31
CA GLU A 47 1.78 -4.67 11.01
C GLU A 47 1.82 -5.73 9.92
N ARG A 48 0.79 -5.74 9.06
CA ARG A 48 0.74 -6.60 7.89
C ARG A 48 1.05 -5.79 6.64
N TYR A 49 1.71 -6.43 5.70
CA TYR A 49 2.10 -5.85 4.42
C TYR A 49 2.09 -6.95 3.36
N LEU A 50 2.05 -6.55 2.10
CA LEU A 50 2.01 -7.48 0.98
C LEU A 50 3.40 -7.51 0.31
N THR A 51 3.88 -8.69 -0.03
CA THR A 51 5.12 -8.87 -0.80
C THR A 51 4.83 -9.64 -2.07
N ILE A 52 5.55 -9.30 -3.13
CA ILE A 52 5.72 -10.18 -4.29
C ILE A 52 7.07 -10.85 -4.14
N VAL A 53 7.08 -12.18 -4.11
CA VAL A 53 8.29 -12.99 -3.96
C VAL A 53 8.55 -13.80 -5.20
N SER A 54 9.81 -13.90 -5.60
CA SER A 54 10.27 -14.82 -6.63
C SER A 54 10.39 -16.22 -6.01
N LEU A 55 9.66 -17.19 -6.57
CA LEU A 55 9.65 -18.57 -6.07
C LEU A 55 10.89 -19.37 -6.49
N SER A 56 11.62 -18.93 -7.51
CA SER A 56 12.83 -19.61 -7.99
C SER A 56 13.99 -19.50 -6.99
N ASN A 57 14.12 -18.34 -6.34
CA ASN A 57 15.20 -18.03 -5.40
C ASN A 57 14.72 -17.56 -4.01
N ARG A 58 13.40 -17.45 -3.80
CA ARG A 58 12.74 -17.01 -2.55
C ARG A 58 13.10 -15.59 -2.13
N GLU A 59 13.46 -14.74 -3.08
CA GLU A 59 13.76 -13.33 -2.82
C GLU A 59 12.50 -12.47 -2.93
N VAL A 60 12.43 -11.44 -2.09
CA VAL A 60 11.38 -10.41 -2.18
C VAL A 60 11.71 -9.50 -3.37
N VAL A 61 10.77 -9.36 -4.29
CA VAL A 61 10.89 -8.51 -5.47
C VAL A 61 10.28 -7.14 -5.20
N THR A 62 9.06 -7.12 -4.66
CA THR A 62 8.32 -5.88 -4.40
C THR A 62 7.65 -5.94 -3.04
N VAL A 63 7.80 -4.87 -2.26
CA VAL A 63 7.05 -4.63 -1.03
C VAL A 63 5.93 -3.65 -1.33
N ILE A 64 4.70 -3.99 -0.93
CA ILE A 64 3.51 -3.14 -1.03
C ILE A 64 3.02 -2.82 0.39
N GLU A 65 3.09 -1.55 0.75
CA GLU A 65 2.67 -1.01 2.05
C GLU A 65 1.38 -0.22 1.92
N LEU A 66 0.32 -0.65 2.60
CA LEU A 66 -0.84 0.19 2.84
C LEU A 66 -0.62 0.93 4.16
N LEU A 67 -0.42 2.25 4.12
CA LEU A 67 -0.10 3.03 5.30
C LEU A 67 -1.19 2.95 6.35
N SER A 68 -0.81 2.81 7.62
CA SER A 68 -1.72 2.88 8.75
C SER A 68 -1.58 4.19 9.54
N PRO A 69 -2.57 4.58 10.36
CA PRO A 69 -2.49 5.77 11.21
C PRO A 69 -1.22 5.82 12.08
N ALA A 70 -0.72 4.66 12.54
CA ALA A 70 0.50 4.60 13.34
C ALA A 70 1.74 5.07 12.56
N ASN A 71 1.79 4.83 11.25
CA ASN A 71 2.91 5.25 10.38
C ASN A 71 2.91 6.77 10.12
N LYS A 72 1.76 7.43 10.29
CA LYS A 72 1.57 8.87 10.03
C LYS A 72 1.51 9.72 11.29
N ARG A 73 1.52 9.12 12.48
CA ARG A 73 1.49 9.86 13.74
C ARG A 73 2.85 10.51 14.01
N ALA A 74 2.91 11.84 13.90
CA ALA A 74 4.12 12.63 14.12
C ALA A 74 4.77 12.29 15.47
N GLY A 75 6.10 12.11 15.47
CA GLY A 75 6.87 11.83 16.69
C GLY A 75 6.58 10.48 17.37
N SER A 76 5.79 9.59 16.78
CA SER A 76 5.51 8.26 17.35
C SER A 76 6.60 7.23 17.07
N ASP A 77 6.65 6.16 17.88
CA ASP A 77 7.50 5.00 17.60
C ASP A 77 7.10 4.31 16.29
N GLY A 78 5.80 4.13 16.03
CA GLY A 78 5.31 3.55 14.78
C GLY A 78 5.79 4.30 13.52
N ARG A 79 5.77 5.65 13.52
CA ARG A 79 6.31 6.45 12.42
C ARG A 79 7.83 6.30 12.29
N ARG A 80 8.58 6.34 13.39
CA ARG A 80 10.04 6.15 13.37
C ARG A 80 10.45 4.79 12.83
N GLU A 81 9.77 3.73 13.27
CA GLU A 81 10.01 2.37 12.82
C GLU A 81 9.71 2.21 11.34
N TYR A 82 8.56 2.76 10.90
CA TYR A 82 8.20 2.77 9.49
C TYR A 82 9.24 3.48 8.62
N LEU A 83 9.64 4.71 8.98
CA LEU A 83 10.60 5.48 8.20
C LEU A 83 11.98 4.80 8.14
N ARG A 84 12.44 4.19 9.24
CA ARG A 84 13.68 3.40 9.24
C ARG A 84 13.60 2.23 8.27
N LYS A 85 12.49 1.50 8.26
CA LYS A 85 12.29 0.37 7.35
C LYS A 85 12.15 0.83 5.90
N ARG A 86 11.42 1.92 5.66
CA ARG A 86 11.30 2.55 4.35
C ARG A 86 12.68 2.83 3.77
N GLU A 87 13.57 3.44 4.55
CA GLU A 87 14.95 3.70 4.14
C GLU A 87 15.73 2.42 3.83
N GLN A 88 15.61 1.37 4.66
CA GLN A 88 16.25 0.08 4.40
C GLN A 88 15.80 -0.54 3.06
N ILE A 89 14.49 -0.46 2.74
CA ILE A 89 13.97 -0.98 1.46
C ILE A 89 14.48 -0.11 0.30
N LEU A 90 14.44 1.22 0.45
CA LEU A 90 14.93 2.16 -0.57
C LEU A 90 16.42 1.98 -0.88
N GLN A 91 17.22 1.53 0.09
CA GLN A 91 18.64 1.20 -0.07
C GLN A 91 18.91 -0.22 -0.61
N SER A 92 17.87 -1.02 -0.85
CA SER A 92 17.97 -2.40 -1.36
C SER A 92 17.57 -2.50 -2.84
N ALA A 93 17.73 -3.69 -3.44
CA ALA A 93 17.26 -3.98 -4.79
C ALA A 93 15.74 -4.24 -4.89
N VAL A 94 15.02 -4.23 -3.78
CA VAL A 94 13.57 -4.51 -3.70
C VAL A 94 12.78 -3.27 -4.12
N HIS A 95 11.76 -3.41 -4.99
CA HIS A 95 10.85 -2.31 -5.32
C HIS A 95 9.93 -1.99 -4.15
N LEU A 96 9.49 -0.74 -4.04
CA LEU A 96 8.61 -0.30 -2.96
C LEU A 96 7.37 0.40 -3.54
N VAL A 97 6.19 -0.11 -3.20
CA VAL A 97 4.90 0.53 -3.47
C VAL A 97 4.28 0.96 -2.15
N GLU A 98 4.01 2.24 -1.97
CA GLU A 98 3.38 2.79 -0.76
C GLU A 98 2.01 3.38 -1.13
N ILE A 99 0.94 2.99 -0.43
CA ILE A 99 -0.43 3.47 -0.68
C ILE A 99 -0.91 4.23 0.57
N ASP A 100 -1.18 5.51 0.43
CA ASP A 100 -1.68 6.41 1.47
C ASP A 100 -3.15 6.76 1.22
N LEU A 101 -4.04 6.00 1.87
CA LEU A 101 -5.49 6.27 1.86
C LEU A 101 -5.94 7.12 3.06
N LEU A 102 -5.02 7.75 3.80
CA LEU A 102 -5.34 8.47 5.03
C LEU A 102 -5.30 9.98 4.79
N LEU A 103 -6.35 10.70 5.17
CA LEU A 103 -6.41 12.16 5.11
C LEU A 103 -5.63 12.80 6.25
N LYS A 104 -5.65 12.18 7.44
CA LYS A 104 -5.02 12.70 8.65
C LYS A 104 -3.58 12.20 8.79
N GLY A 105 -2.87 12.84 9.71
CA GLY A 105 -1.48 12.53 10.03
C GLY A 105 -0.47 13.16 9.07
N GLU A 106 0.79 12.95 9.37
CA GLU A 106 1.92 13.53 8.64
C GLU A 106 2.19 12.72 7.36
N ARG A 107 2.31 13.41 6.22
CA ARG A 107 2.67 12.79 4.93
C ARG A 107 4.06 12.16 5.00
N LEU A 108 4.33 11.21 4.10
CA LEU A 108 5.67 10.67 3.96
C LEU A 108 6.64 11.77 3.50
N PRO A 109 7.90 11.73 3.96
CA PRO A 109 8.89 12.71 3.53
C PRO A 109 9.21 12.52 2.04
N THR A 110 9.10 13.61 1.29
CA THR A 110 9.47 13.71 -0.13
C THR A 110 10.47 14.85 -0.33
N VAL A 111 11.34 14.71 -1.33
CA VAL A 111 12.30 15.75 -1.71
C VAL A 111 11.58 16.91 -2.41
N GLU A 112 10.69 16.56 -3.34
CA GLU A 112 9.84 17.52 -4.05
C GLU A 112 8.47 17.62 -3.38
N PRO A 113 7.80 18.78 -3.44
CA PRO A 113 6.43 18.91 -2.98
C PRO A 113 5.49 17.95 -3.71
N LEU A 114 4.57 17.32 -2.97
CA LEU A 114 3.54 16.48 -3.57
C LEU A 114 2.59 17.32 -4.44
N PRO A 115 2.12 16.78 -5.58
CA PRO A 115 0.99 17.36 -6.31
C PRO A 115 -0.23 17.51 -5.41
N ALA A 116 -1.14 18.43 -5.73
CA ALA A 116 -2.34 18.66 -4.93
C ALA A 116 -3.33 17.47 -5.03
N GLY A 117 -3.29 16.57 -4.05
CA GLY A 117 -4.20 15.43 -3.89
C GLY A 117 -4.54 15.12 -2.43
N ASP A 118 -5.56 14.30 -2.22
CA ASP A 118 -6.00 13.86 -0.89
C ASP A 118 -5.37 12.52 -0.51
N TYR A 119 -5.19 11.67 -1.52
CA TYR A 119 -4.63 10.33 -1.42
C TYR A 119 -3.51 10.15 -2.43
N TYR A 120 -2.60 9.23 -2.11
CA TYR A 120 -1.39 9.02 -2.90
C TYR A 120 -1.05 7.55 -2.99
N ALA A 121 -0.44 7.17 -4.11
CA ALA A 121 0.35 5.96 -4.21
C ALA A 121 1.71 6.29 -4.81
N PHE A 122 2.75 5.66 -4.29
CA PHE A 122 4.13 5.85 -4.68
C PHE A 122 4.66 4.54 -5.24
N VAL A 123 5.24 4.55 -6.43
CA VAL A 123 5.92 3.40 -7.02
C VAL A 123 7.40 3.72 -7.16
N SER A 124 8.22 3.15 -6.29
CA SER A 124 9.67 3.30 -6.28
C SER A 124 10.33 2.03 -6.81
N ARG A 125 10.68 2.08 -8.10
CA ARG A 125 11.46 1.05 -8.78
C ARG A 125 12.92 1.14 -8.38
N SER A 126 13.54 0.04 -7.94
CA SER A 126 14.90 0.07 -7.37
C SER A 126 15.94 0.58 -8.38
N GLU A 127 15.78 0.25 -9.65
CA GLU A 127 16.61 0.65 -10.77
C GLU A 127 16.44 2.12 -11.21
N CYS A 128 15.34 2.78 -10.83
CA CYS A 128 15.08 4.18 -11.16
C CYS A 128 15.36 5.15 -10.01
N ARG A 129 15.75 4.65 -8.83
CA ARG A 129 15.97 5.49 -7.65
C ARG A 129 17.06 6.54 -7.91
N PRO A 130 16.88 7.78 -7.42
CA PRO A 130 15.87 8.20 -6.43
C PRO A 130 14.50 8.59 -7.02
N ALA A 131 14.27 8.44 -8.33
CA ALA A 131 12.98 8.78 -8.92
C ALA A 131 11.86 7.85 -8.40
N VAL A 132 10.66 8.41 -8.27
CA VAL A 132 9.45 7.73 -7.79
C VAL A 132 8.28 8.18 -8.64
N GLU A 133 7.46 7.24 -9.10
CA GLU A 133 6.19 7.56 -9.75
C GLU A 133 5.15 7.89 -8.67
N VAL A 134 4.50 9.05 -8.80
CA VAL A 134 3.49 9.52 -7.85
C VAL A 134 2.12 9.55 -8.51
N TYR A 135 1.23 8.70 -8.02
CA TYR A 135 -0.18 8.68 -8.36
C TYR A 135 -0.94 9.40 -7.25
N TYR A 136 -1.87 10.28 -7.60
CA TYR A 136 -2.66 11.05 -6.63
C TYR A 136 -4.08 11.23 -7.12
N TRP A 137 -5.02 11.33 -6.19
CA TRP A 137 -6.43 11.56 -6.48
C TRP A 137 -7.11 12.26 -5.30
N ARG A 138 -8.26 12.86 -5.59
CA ARG A 138 -9.09 13.56 -4.59
C ARG A 138 -10.18 12.65 -4.04
N LEU A 139 -10.80 13.10 -2.95
CA LEU A 139 -11.85 12.36 -2.25
C LEU A 139 -12.98 11.85 -3.15
N ASN A 140 -13.39 12.68 -4.10
CA ASN A 140 -14.52 12.44 -5.00
C ASN A 140 -14.08 11.94 -6.40
N GLU A 141 -12.83 11.53 -6.54
CA GLU A 141 -12.29 10.96 -7.78
C GLU A 141 -12.12 9.44 -7.64
N PRO A 142 -12.25 8.68 -8.74
CA PRO A 142 -11.98 7.25 -8.72
C PRO A 142 -10.52 6.99 -8.36
N MET A 143 -10.27 5.95 -7.56
CA MET A 143 -8.90 5.53 -7.25
C MET A 143 -8.22 5.00 -8.52
N PRO A 144 -6.91 5.26 -8.71
CA PRO A 144 -6.22 4.85 -9.93
C PRO A 144 -5.92 3.35 -9.96
N THR A 145 -5.64 2.85 -11.16
CA THR A 145 -4.88 1.61 -11.33
C THR A 145 -3.39 1.96 -11.30
N ILE A 146 -2.61 1.27 -10.48
CA ILE A 146 -1.16 1.49 -10.33
C ILE A 146 -0.36 0.26 -10.72
N PRO A 147 0.87 0.42 -11.25
CA PRO A 147 1.76 -0.69 -11.52
C PRO A 147 2.37 -1.24 -10.23
N VAL A 148 2.49 -2.56 -10.15
CA VAL A 148 3.28 -3.30 -9.17
C VAL A 148 4.47 -3.92 -9.90
N PRO A 149 5.67 -3.34 -9.75
CA PRO A 149 6.87 -3.82 -10.44
C PRO A 149 7.18 -5.29 -10.14
N LEU A 150 7.73 -5.99 -11.13
CA LEU A 150 8.29 -7.34 -11.02
C LEU A 150 9.79 -7.31 -11.40
N LEU A 151 10.45 -8.47 -11.49
CA LEU A 151 11.84 -8.51 -11.95
C LEU A 151 11.97 -7.98 -13.40
N PRO A 152 13.17 -7.53 -13.81
CA PRO A 152 13.44 -7.14 -15.18
C PRO A 152 12.91 -8.15 -16.21
N ASP A 153 12.46 -7.61 -17.34
CA ASP A 153 11.84 -8.32 -18.46
C ASP A 153 10.41 -8.84 -18.25
N ASP A 154 9.86 -8.76 -17.03
CA ASP A 154 8.44 -9.00 -16.80
C ASP A 154 7.63 -7.71 -16.81
N ALA A 155 6.44 -7.76 -17.42
CA ALA A 155 5.48 -6.67 -17.31
C ALA A 155 4.98 -6.55 -15.86
N ASP A 156 4.75 -5.30 -15.42
CA ASP A 156 4.16 -5.04 -14.11
C ASP A 156 2.80 -5.71 -13.96
N ALA A 157 2.49 -6.15 -12.74
CA ALA A 157 1.12 -6.51 -12.39
C ALA A 157 0.32 -5.22 -12.13
N LEU A 158 -0.93 -5.14 -12.61
CA LEU A 158 -1.75 -3.94 -12.47
C LEU A 158 -2.69 -4.06 -11.27
N LEU A 159 -2.56 -3.13 -10.32
CA LEU A 159 -3.42 -3.07 -9.14
C LEU A 159 -4.49 -1.99 -9.31
N ASN A 160 -5.73 -2.40 -9.59
CA ASN A 160 -6.86 -1.48 -9.67
C ASN A 160 -7.38 -1.17 -8.26
N LEU A 161 -6.96 -0.04 -7.70
CA LEU A 161 -7.29 0.32 -6.31
C LEU A 161 -8.80 0.51 -6.11
N GLN A 162 -9.50 1.03 -7.12
CA GLN A 162 -10.94 1.26 -7.05
C GLN A 162 -11.70 -0.06 -6.95
N ALA A 163 -11.41 -1.02 -7.85
CA ALA A 163 -12.08 -2.31 -7.87
C ALA A 163 -11.82 -3.10 -6.58
N VAL A 164 -10.58 -3.08 -6.08
CA VAL A 164 -10.22 -3.75 -4.83
C VAL A 164 -10.90 -3.09 -3.64
N TYR A 165 -10.99 -1.76 -3.62
CA TYR A 165 -11.70 -1.03 -2.56
C TYR A 165 -13.19 -1.37 -2.54
N GLU A 166 -13.86 -1.35 -3.70
CA GLU A 166 -15.28 -1.69 -3.83
C GLU A 166 -15.57 -3.12 -3.40
N GLU A 167 -14.70 -4.07 -3.73
CA GLU A 167 -14.80 -5.46 -3.29
C GLU A 167 -14.76 -5.58 -1.76
N VAL A 168 -13.88 -4.82 -1.09
CA VAL A 168 -13.81 -4.78 0.38
C VAL A 168 -15.08 -4.20 0.98
N LEU A 169 -15.60 -3.10 0.41
CA LEU A 169 -16.85 -2.49 0.88
C LEU A 169 -18.01 -3.49 0.79
N ALA A 170 -18.13 -4.18 -0.34
CA ALA A 170 -19.20 -5.14 -0.60
C ALA A 170 -19.13 -6.35 0.35
N ARG A 171 -17.92 -6.89 0.59
CA ARG A 171 -17.73 -8.07 1.45
C ARG A 171 -17.95 -7.79 2.93
N ALA A 172 -17.44 -6.65 3.43
CA ALA A 172 -17.56 -6.29 4.84
C ALA A 172 -18.91 -5.62 5.17
N ARG A 173 -19.75 -5.38 4.15
CA ARG A 173 -21.01 -4.63 4.24
C ARG A 173 -20.87 -3.28 4.94
N TYR A 174 -19.74 -2.60 4.72
CA TYR A 174 -19.52 -1.27 5.31
C TYR A 174 -20.53 -0.26 4.79
N ASP A 175 -21.12 -0.45 3.61
CA ASP A 175 -22.24 0.32 3.09
C ASP A 175 -23.37 0.48 4.11
N VAL A 176 -23.70 -0.59 4.85
CA VAL A 176 -24.74 -0.57 5.90
C VAL A 176 -24.31 0.24 7.12
N TRP A 177 -23.06 0.08 7.55
CA TRP A 177 -22.52 0.83 8.70
C TRP A 177 -22.33 2.32 8.40
N LEU A 178 -22.10 2.65 7.13
CA LEU A 178 -21.85 4.00 6.65
C LEU A 178 -23.14 4.77 6.32
N SER A 179 -24.26 4.07 6.05
CA SER A 179 -25.57 4.66 5.78
C SER A 179 -26.35 5.08 7.02
N ASP A 180 -26.06 4.49 8.18
CA ASP A 180 -26.78 4.73 9.45
C ASP A 180 -26.15 5.83 10.33
N SER A 181 -25.35 6.73 9.77
CA SER A 181 -24.69 7.84 10.51
C SER A 181 -24.67 9.18 9.80
#